data_AF-A0A1I2HVJ1-F1
#
_entry.id   AF-A0A1I2HVJ1-F1
#
_cell.length_a   1.000
_cell.length_b   1.000
_cell.length_c   1.000
_cell.angle_alpha   90.00
_cell.angle_beta   90.00
_cell.angle_gamma   90.00
#
_symmetry.space_group_name_H-M   'P 1'
#
loop_
_entity.id
_entity.type
_entity.pdbx_description
1 polymer ?
#
loop_
_entity_poly.entity_id
_entity_poly.type
_entity_poly.pdbx_seq_one_letter_code
_entity_poly.pdbx_strand_id
1 'polypeptide(L)'
;MDQDIGDAARAAGCSDYFSWEICPDHFASQLMAAAKRYARFLKDCGLVKSHNEALEVVAKAAGQPHWHAFHSVVQGLFDAFNPEVHWPRPDGGREPIKTLIPAFVFLVKVSPDCAPAPQEQAGLTKAASQLARVCGASLEQVLDLIGKMNGADTWCELLSRRPEQAKGPLYGFRVDEDGDGRFVNSSACSALIDQQDALFQGFHSRPLSQQREFEAFLARVLEARPDFLEGLLAKAEVLRYKPELSRQQGKVYTEAIKRANALLPAGFKGEISWYDLSNRFYHRLLYGAMVWHSHEGHTAKAVALARRQLRLNKSDNLGVRMWLPVLLVADGQIAAGDKAIVKMTLGDG
;
A
#
# COMPACT_ATOMS: atom_id res chain seq x y z
N MET A 1 -0.48 -26.39 -0.89
CA MET A 1 -0.92 -25.40 -1.88
C MET A 1 -0.94 -26.06 -3.24
N ASP A 2 -2.06 -25.97 -3.97
CA ASP A 2 -2.09 -26.36 -5.38
C ASP A 2 -1.36 -25.27 -6.17
N GLN A 3 -0.16 -25.56 -6.67
CA GLN A 3 0.66 -24.56 -7.35
C GLN A 3 -0.09 -23.95 -8.56
N ASP A 4 -0.89 -24.77 -9.24
CA ASP A 4 -1.68 -24.38 -10.41
C ASP A 4 -2.74 -23.31 -10.10
N ILE A 5 -3.43 -23.40 -8.95
CA ILE A 5 -4.46 -22.42 -8.57
C ILE A 5 -3.81 -21.08 -8.20
N GLY A 6 -2.71 -21.13 -7.45
CA GLY A 6 -1.98 -19.92 -7.07
C GLY A 6 -1.32 -19.23 -8.26
N ASP A 7 -0.78 -20.00 -9.20
CA ASP A 7 -0.22 -19.47 -10.44
C ASP A 7 -1.30 -18.84 -11.31
N ALA A 8 -2.47 -19.49 -11.43
CA ALA A 8 -3.60 -18.94 -12.18
C ALA A 8 -4.14 -17.63 -11.58
N ALA A 9 -4.19 -17.52 -10.24
CA ALA A 9 -4.60 -16.30 -9.57
C ALA A 9 -3.61 -15.15 -9.74
N ARG A 10 -2.30 -15.43 -9.60
CA ARG A 10 -1.25 -14.45 -9.87
C ARG A 10 -1.26 -13.98 -11.32
N ALA A 11 -1.41 -14.92 -12.25
CA ALA A 11 -1.55 -14.60 -13.68
C ALA A 11 -2.81 -13.78 -13.99
N ALA A 12 -3.86 -13.92 -13.18
CA ALA A 12 -5.07 -13.11 -13.28
C ALA A 12 -4.95 -11.75 -12.58
N GLY A 13 -3.86 -11.45 -11.85
CA GLY A 13 -3.72 -10.21 -11.08
C GLY A 13 -4.58 -10.15 -9.82
N CYS A 14 -4.99 -11.30 -9.27
CA CYS A 14 -5.75 -11.39 -8.03
C CYS A 14 -4.79 -11.52 -6.84
N SER A 15 -4.84 -10.58 -5.88
CA SER A 15 -3.98 -10.58 -4.69
C SER A 15 -4.53 -11.45 -3.54
N ASP A 16 -5.85 -11.64 -3.49
CA ASP A 16 -6.54 -12.22 -2.33
C ASP A 16 -6.90 -13.70 -2.51
N TYR A 17 -6.25 -14.39 -3.46
CA TYR A 17 -6.62 -15.76 -3.81
C TYR A 17 -6.37 -16.76 -2.69
N PHE A 18 -5.42 -16.53 -1.77
CA PHE A 18 -5.22 -17.41 -0.62
C PHE A 18 -6.44 -17.51 0.30
N SER A 19 -7.38 -16.55 0.21
CA SER A 19 -8.59 -16.56 1.02
C SER A 19 -9.45 -17.80 0.78
N TRP A 20 -9.39 -18.49 -0.36
CA TRP A 20 -10.22 -19.68 -0.55
C TRP A 20 -9.74 -20.88 0.29
N GLU A 21 -8.43 -21.01 0.57
CA GLU A 21 -7.90 -22.10 1.40
C GLU A 21 -8.24 -21.89 2.88
N ILE A 22 -8.39 -20.63 3.30
CA ILE A 22 -8.53 -20.22 4.71
C ILE A 22 -10.00 -19.90 5.05
N CYS A 23 -10.68 -19.17 4.18
CA CYS A 23 -12.05 -18.65 4.31
C CYS A 23 -12.81 -18.74 2.96
N PRO A 24 -13.21 -19.97 2.52
CA PRO A 24 -13.87 -20.18 1.24
C PRO A 24 -15.20 -19.44 1.08
N ASP A 25 -15.91 -19.19 2.18
CA ASP A 25 -17.10 -18.36 2.25
C ASP A 25 -16.83 -16.89 1.86
N HIS A 26 -15.72 -16.34 2.36
CA HIS A 26 -15.29 -14.98 2.05
C HIS A 26 -14.92 -14.84 0.58
N PHE A 27 -14.15 -15.80 0.06
CA PHE A 27 -13.82 -15.89 -1.37
C PHE A 27 -15.08 -15.97 -2.24
N ALA A 28 -16.00 -16.87 -1.90
CA ALA A 28 -17.26 -17.06 -2.62
C ALA A 28 -18.12 -15.79 -2.63
N SER A 29 -18.22 -15.11 -1.48
CA SER A 29 -18.93 -13.84 -1.33
C SER A 29 -18.33 -12.74 -2.22
N GLN A 30 -17.00 -12.59 -2.22
CA GLN A 30 -16.31 -11.63 -3.09
C GLN A 30 -16.54 -11.93 -4.57
N LEU A 31 -16.42 -13.20 -4.98
CA LEU A 31 -16.60 -13.61 -6.37
C LEU A 31 -18.03 -13.40 -6.85
N MET A 32 -19.02 -13.75 -6.02
CA MET A 32 -20.44 -13.51 -6.31
C MET A 32 -20.75 -12.02 -6.45
N ALA A 33 -20.22 -11.19 -5.53
CA ALA A 33 -20.39 -9.74 -5.58
C ALA A 33 -19.73 -9.13 -6.83
N ALA A 34 -18.53 -9.59 -7.18
CA ALA A 34 -17.83 -9.17 -8.39
C ALA A 34 -18.62 -9.53 -9.65
N ALA A 35 -19.05 -10.78 -9.78
CA ALA A 35 -19.84 -11.24 -10.93
C ALA A 35 -21.12 -10.42 -11.13
N LYS A 36 -21.86 -10.14 -10.03
CA LYS A 36 -23.06 -9.29 -10.07
C LYS A 36 -22.73 -7.84 -10.45
N ARG A 37 -21.60 -7.30 -10.00
CA ARG A 37 -21.13 -5.95 -10.38
C ARG A 37 -20.88 -5.87 -11.89
N TYR A 38 -20.16 -6.84 -12.47
CA TYR A 38 -19.96 -6.91 -13.92
C TYR A 38 -21.29 -7.00 -14.68
N ALA A 39 -22.21 -7.87 -14.23
CA ALA A 39 -23.54 -8.01 -14.83
C ALA A 39 -24.35 -6.71 -14.79
N ARG A 40 -24.27 -5.94 -13.70
CA ARG A 40 -24.89 -4.62 -13.61
C ARG A 40 -24.31 -3.66 -14.66
N PHE A 41 -22.97 -3.55 -14.73
CA PHE A 41 -22.33 -2.62 -15.66
C PHE A 41 -22.50 -3.00 -17.15
N LEU A 42 -22.60 -4.30 -17.47
CA LEU A 42 -22.94 -4.77 -18.82
C LEU A 42 -24.31 -4.25 -19.27
N LYS A 43 -25.31 -4.33 -18.37
CA LYS A 43 -26.64 -3.80 -18.62
C LYS A 43 -26.63 -2.27 -18.70
N ASP A 44 -25.99 -1.60 -17.73
CA ASP A 44 -26.02 -0.13 -17.63
C ASP A 44 -25.28 0.54 -18.81
N CYS A 45 -24.26 -0.12 -19.37
CA CYS A 45 -23.59 0.33 -20.60
C CYS A 45 -24.32 -0.07 -21.89
N GLY A 46 -25.47 -0.73 -21.80
CA GLY A 46 -26.28 -1.14 -22.96
C GLY A 46 -25.66 -2.25 -23.80
N LEU A 47 -24.68 -3.01 -23.25
CA LEU A 47 -24.03 -4.11 -23.97
C LEU A 47 -24.88 -5.39 -24.00
N VAL A 48 -25.89 -5.47 -23.13
CA VAL A 48 -26.92 -6.52 -23.10
C VAL A 48 -28.28 -5.90 -22.77
N LYS A 49 -29.37 -6.60 -23.08
CA LYS A 49 -30.73 -6.04 -22.96
C LYS A 49 -31.31 -6.12 -21.55
N SER A 50 -30.88 -7.10 -20.76
CA SER A 50 -31.44 -7.34 -19.43
C SER A 50 -30.38 -7.76 -18.40
N HIS A 51 -30.70 -7.62 -17.12
CA HIS A 51 -29.80 -8.07 -16.05
C HIS A 51 -29.60 -9.60 -16.07
N ASN A 52 -30.65 -10.36 -16.37
CA ASN A 52 -30.57 -11.82 -16.44
C ASN A 52 -29.63 -12.26 -17.58
N GLU A 53 -29.76 -11.63 -18.75
CA GLU A 53 -28.82 -11.85 -19.85
C GLU A 53 -27.38 -11.49 -19.46
N ALA A 54 -27.20 -10.41 -18.70
CA ALA A 54 -25.89 -10.01 -18.19
C ALA A 54 -25.27 -11.07 -17.27
N LEU A 55 -26.07 -11.67 -16.37
CA LEU A 55 -25.63 -12.76 -15.49
C LEU A 55 -25.23 -14.01 -16.28
N GLU A 56 -25.99 -14.34 -17.33
CA GLU A 56 -25.64 -15.44 -18.25
C GLU A 56 -24.33 -15.17 -19.00
N VAL A 57 -24.10 -13.94 -19.45
CA VAL A 57 -22.84 -13.53 -20.09
C VAL A 57 -21.67 -13.68 -19.13
N VAL A 58 -21.80 -13.19 -17.89
CA VAL A 58 -20.74 -13.29 -16.87
C VAL A 58 -20.43 -14.75 -16.55
N ALA A 59 -21.45 -15.60 -16.37
CA ALA A 59 -21.24 -17.02 -16.09
C ALA A 59 -20.49 -17.73 -17.23
N LYS A 60 -20.88 -17.48 -18.48
CA LYS A 60 -20.21 -18.03 -19.67
C LYS A 60 -18.78 -17.52 -19.84
N ALA A 61 -18.55 -16.24 -19.55
CA ALA A 61 -17.21 -15.67 -19.53
C ALA A 61 -16.34 -16.29 -18.42
N ALA A 62 -16.95 -16.63 -17.28
CA ALA A 62 -16.35 -17.38 -16.17
C ALA A 62 -16.16 -18.89 -16.47
N GLY A 63 -16.48 -19.36 -17.67
CA GLY A 63 -16.32 -20.77 -18.07
C GLY A 63 -17.46 -21.70 -17.65
N GLN A 64 -18.58 -21.15 -17.16
CA GLN A 64 -19.75 -21.91 -16.74
C GLN A 64 -20.86 -21.88 -17.80
N PRO A 65 -21.67 -22.94 -17.95
CA PRO A 65 -22.65 -23.01 -19.05
C PRO A 65 -23.78 -21.96 -18.93
N HIS A 66 -24.19 -21.66 -17.70
CA HIS A 66 -25.25 -20.69 -17.40
C HIS A 66 -25.13 -20.15 -15.96
N TRP A 67 -25.86 -19.08 -15.63
CA TRP A 67 -25.79 -18.42 -14.32
C TRP A 67 -26.08 -19.37 -13.16
N HIS A 68 -27.09 -20.22 -13.29
CA HIS A 68 -27.43 -21.18 -12.24
C HIS A 68 -26.28 -22.16 -11.92
N ALA A 69 -25.51 -22.62 -12.92
CA ALA A 69 -24.37 -23.50 -12.69
C ALA A 69 -23.24 -22.77 -11.94
N PHE A 70 -22.92 -21.54 -12.39
CA PHE A 70 -21.96 -20.68 -11.69
C PHE A 70 -22.37 -20.43 -10.24
N HIS A 71 -23.63 -20.06 -10.02
CA HIS A 71 -24.17 -19.81 -8.69
C HIS A 71 -24.09 -21.05 -7.79
N SER A 72 -24.46 -22.23 -8.29
CA SER A 72 -24.42 -23.47 -7.52
C SER A 72 -23.00 -23.85 -7.10
N VAL A 73 -21.99 -23.65 -7.96
CA VAL A 73 -20.58 -23.88 -7.60
C VAL A 73 -20.13 -22.89 -6.52
N VAL A 74 -20.42 -21.60 -6.69
CA VAL A 74 -20.01 -20.57 -5.72
C VAL A 74 -20.75 -20.72 -4.39
N GLN A 75 -22.04 -21.03 -4.41
CA GLN A 75 -22.84 -21.30 -3.20
C GLN A 75 -22.35 -22.57 -2.49
N GLY A 76 -21.96 -23.60 -3.24
CA GLY A 76 -21.36 -24.80 -2.66
C GLY A 76 -20.07 -24.51 -1.87
N LEU A 77 -19.29 -23.49 -2.25
CA LEU A 77 -18.13 -23.03 -1.47
C LEU A 77 -18.55 -22.33 -0.16
N PHE A 78 -19.65 -21.58 -0.21
CA PHE A 78 -20.22 -20.92 0.97
C PHE A 78 -20.76 -21.96 1.96
N ASP A 79 -21.54 -22.93 1.48
CA ASP A 79 -22.17 -23.97 2.29
C ASP A 79 -21.15 -24.99 2.82
N ALA A 80 -20.00 -25.13 2.14
CA ALA A 80 -18.92 -25.99 2.59
C ALA A 80 -18.11 -25.41 3.77
N PHE A 81 -18.27 -24.12 4.08
CA PHE A 81 -17.59 -23.50 5.21
C PHE A 81 -18.24 -23.94 6.54
N ASN A 82 -17.44 -24.57 7.40
CA ASN A 82 -17.84 -24.87 8.77
C ASN A 82 -17.03 -24.00 9.74
N PRO A 83 -17.66 -23.01 10.40
CA PRO A 83 -16.98 -22.11 11.33
C PRO A 83 -16.47 -22.81 12.60
N GLU A 84 -16.97 -24.00 12.94
CA GLU A 84 -16.53 -24.76 14.12
C GLU A 84 -15.22 -25.52 13.90
N VAL A 85 -14.89 -25.84 12.65
CA VAL A 85 -13.76 -26.72 12.29
C VAL A 85 -12.61 -25.95 11.63
N HIS A 86 -12.83 -24.70 11.20
CA HIS A 86 -11.84 -23.82 10.55
C HIS A 86 -11.00 -24.48 9.45
N TRP A 87 -11.54 -25.47 8.73
CA TRP A 87 -10.79 -26.20 7.69
C TRP A 87 -11.72 -26.90 6.68
N PRO A 88 -11.37 -26.97 5.38
CA PRO A 88 -12.19 -27.63 4.37
C PRO A 88 -12.20 -29.15 4.55
N ARG A 89 -13.30 -29.78 4.13
CA ARG A 89 -13.54 -31.24 4.22
C ARG A 89 -12.29 -32.04 3.85
N PRO A 90 -11.89 -33.06 4.63
CA PRO A 90 -10.83 -34.00 4.27
C PRO A 90 -11.03 -34.66 2.89
N ASP A 91 -12.30 -34.73 2.43
CA ASP A 91 -12.70 -35.46 1.22
C ASP A 91 -13.34 -34.55 0.14
N GLY A 92 -13.47 -33.24 0.42
CA GLY A 92 -14.06 -32.26 -0.50
C GLY A 92 -13.00 -31.71 -1.44
N GLY A 93 -12.74 -32.42 -2.53
CA GLY A 93 -11.66 -32.11 -3.47
C GLY A 93 -11.64 -30.66 -3.96
N ARG A 94 -10.45 -30.19 -4.36
CA ARG A 94 -10.21 -28.84 -4.93
C ARG A 94 -10.88 -28.60 -6.29
N GLU A 95 -11.59 -29.58 -6.79
CA GLU A 95 -12.23 -29.58 -8.10
C GLU A 95 -13.22 -28.42 -8.32
N PRO A 96 -14.08 -28.02 -7.34
CA PRO A 96 -14.94 -26.86 -7.51
C PRO A 96 -14.17 -25.57 -7.77
N ILE A 97 -13.04 -25.34 -7.07
CA ILE A 97 -12.20 -24.15 -7.27
C ILE A 97 -11.52 -24.19 -8.65
N LYS A 98 -11.05 -25.35 -9.10
CA LYS A 98 -10.45 -25.49 -10.44
C LYS A 98 -11.43 -25.06 -11.54
N THR A 99 -12.72 -25.37 -11.39
CA THR A 99 -13.76 -24.91 -12.34
C THR A 99 -14.00 -23.39 -12.32
N LEU A 100 -13.58 -22.70 -11.26
CA LEU A 100 -13.70 -21.25 -11.10
C LEU A 100 -12.44 -20.47 -11.49
N ILE A 101 -11.34 -21.14 -11.85
CA ILE A 101 -10.10 -20.48 -12.31
C ILE A 101 -10.38 -19.43 -13.40
N PRO A 102 -11.22 -19.68 -14.43
CA PRO A 102 -11.48 -18.67 -15.44
C PRO A 102 -12.17 -17.41 -14.90
N ALA A 103 -12.85 -17.50 -13.74
CA ALA A 103 -13.56 -16.41 -13.08
C ALA A 103 -12.65 -15.50 -12.24
N PHE A 104 -11.41 -15.88 -11.97
CA PHE A 104 -10.50 -15.12 -11.11
C PHE A 104 -10.21 -13.71 -11.63
N VAL A 105 -10.30 -13.51 -12.94
CA VAL A 105 -10.13 -12.18 -13.56
C VAL A 105 -11.19 -11.17 -13.12
N PHE A 106 -12.35 -11.62 -12.62
CA PHE A 106 -13.39 -10.74 -12.09
C PHE A 106 -13.08 -10.26 -10.66
N LEU A 107 -12.13 -10.90 -9.98
CA LEU A 107 -11.70 -10.54 -8.63
C LEU A 107 -10.61 -9.46 -8.60
N VAL A 108 -10.12 -9.02 -9.77
CA VAL A 108 -9.10 -7.97 -9.83
C VAL A 108 -9.66 -6.68 -9.23
N LYS A 109 -8.98 -6.20 -8.19
CA LYS A 109 -9.29 -4.94 -7.52
C LYS A 109 -8.38 -3.86 -8.06
N VAL A 110 -8.95 -2.70 -8.36
CA VAL A 110 -8.20 -1.55 -8.86
C VAL A 110 -8.30 -0.43 -7.84
N SER A 111 -7.16 0.21 -7.56
CA SER A 111 -7.12 1.44 -6.77
C SER A 111 -7.96 2.53 -7.45
N PRO A 112 -8.82 3.26 -6.71
CA PRO A 112 -9.54 4.41 -7.28
C PRO A 112 -8.59 5.53 -7.69
N ASP A 113 -7.40 5.58 -7.11
CA ASP A 113 -6.46 6.71 -7.19
C ASP A 113 -5.25 6.45 -8.10
N CYS A 114 -5.05 5.22 -8.56
CA CYS A 114 -3.88 4.83 -9.35
C CYS A 114 -4.30 4.11 -10.63
N ALA A 115 -3.44 4.15 -11.64
CA ALA A 115 -3.53 3.19 -12.74
C ALA A 115 -3.35 1.77 -12.17
N PRO A 116 -4.05 0.76 -12.71
CA PRO A 116 -3.85 -0.62 -12.30
C PRO A 116 -2.40 -1.04 -12.57
N ALA A 117 -1.82 -1.89 -11.71
CA ALA A 117 -0.51 -2.48 -11.93
C ALA A 117 -0.50 -3.37 -13.20
N PRO A 118 0.66 -3.65 -13.84
CA PRO A 118 0.71 -4.43 -15.08
C PRO A 118 -0.02 -5.78 -15.04
N GLN A 119 0.04 -6.48 -13.90
CA GLN A 119 -0.66 -7.77 -13.71
C GLN A 119 -2.19 -7.57 -13.60
N GLU A 120 -2.64 -6.53 -12.92
CA GLU A 120 -4.06 -6.17 -12.82
C GLU A 120 -4.60 -5.77 -14.21
N GLN A 121 -3.84 -4.98 -14.98
CA GLN A 121 -4.19 -4.61 -16.35
C GLN A 121 -4.36 -5.85 -17.23
N ALA A 122 -3.46 -6.83 -17.12
CA ALA A 122 -3.54 -8.09 -17.86
C ALA A 122 -4.80 -8.88 -17.47
N GLY A 123 -5.10 -8.98 -16.17
CA GLY A 123 -6.31 -9.61 -15.64
C GLY A 123 -7.60 -8.96 -16.16
N LEU A 124 -7.68 -7.63 -16.08
CA LEU A 124 -8.84 -6.86 -16.55
C LEU A 124 -9.01 -6.95 -18.07
N THR A 125 -7.92 -6.93 -18.83
CA THR A 125 -7.97 -7.11 -20.29
C THR A 125 -8.45 -8.51 -20.66
N LYS A 126 -8.05 -9.52 -19.88
CA LYS A 126 -8.54 -10.89 -20.04
C LYS A 126 -10.03 -11.00 -19.70
N ALA A 127 -10.49 -10.37 -18.62
CA ALA A 127 -11.92 -10.27 -18.30
C ALA A 127 -12.71 -9.62 -19.44
N ALA A 128 -12.21 -8.49 -19.96
CA ALA A 128 -12.85 -7.79 -21.07
C ALA A 128 -12.95 -8.67 -22.32
N SER A 129 -11.88 -9.39 -22.65
CA SER A 129 -11.84 -10.31 -23.80
C SER A 129 -12.82 -11.47 -23.64
N GLN A 130 -12.92 -12.07 -22.44
CA GLN A 130 -13.87 -13.14 -22.17
C GLN A 130 -15.33 -12.66 -22.30
N LEU A 131 -15.63 -11.48 -21.77
CA LEU A 131 -16.96 -10.88 -21.84
C LEU A 131 -17.34 -10.49 -23.27
N ALA A 132 -16.46 -9.77 -23.98
CA ALA A 132 -16.65 -9.33 -25.36
C ALA A 132 -17.00 -10.50 -26.29
N ARG A 133 -16.27 -11.62 -26.15
CA ARG A 133 -16.53 -12.85 -26.91
C ARG A 133 -17.93 -13.41 -26.69
N VAL A 134 -18.49 -13.29 -25.48
CA VAL A 134 -19.76 -13.91 -25.11
C VAL A 134 -20.95 -13.00 -25.43
N CYS A 135 -20.85 -11.69 -25.17
CA CYS A 135 -21.93 -10.74 -25.48
C CYS A 135 -21.90 -10.21 -26.92
N GLY A 136 -20.82 -10.46 -27.68
CA GLY A 136 -20.68 -10.00 -29.06
C GLY A 136 -20.35 -8.50 -29.19
N ALA A 137 -19.99 -7.84 -28.09
CA ALA A 137 -19.50 -6.46 -28.10
C ALA A 137 -18.04 -6.38 -28.55
N SER A 138 -17.58 -5.19 -28.96
CA SER A 138 -16.16 -4.97 -29.22
C SER A 138 -15.35 -5.01 -27.92
N LEU A 139 -14.07 -5.39 -28.01
CA LEU A 139 -13.17 -5.38 -26.85
C LEU A 139 -13.07 -3.97 -26.23
N GLU A 140 -13.02 -2.93 -27.06
CA GLU A 140 -12.96 -1.52 -26.64
C GLU A 140 -14.18 -1.13 -25.80
N GLN A 141 -15.40 -1.50 -26.22
CA GLN A 141 -16.62 -1.23 -25.47
C GLN A 141 -16.61 -1.86 -24.08
N VAL A 142 -16.06 -3.08 -23.96
CA VAL A 142 -15.97 -3.77 -22.67
C VAL A 142 -14.84 -3.21 -21.81
N LEU A 143 -13.73 -2.78 -22.41
CA LEU A 143 -12.66 -2.09 -21.69
C LEU A 143 -13.16 -0.77 -21.11
N ASP A 144 -13.94 0.02 -21.85
CA ASP A 144 -14.55 1.25 -21.33
C ASP A 144 -15.58 0.97 -20.23
N LEU A 145 -16.34 -0.12 -20.33
CA LEU A 145 -17.16 -0.60 -19.22
C LEU A 145 -16.32 -0.86 -17.97
N ILE A 146 -15.15 -1.51 -18.10
CA ILE A 146 -14.25 -1.74 -16.97
C ILE A 146 -13.69 -0.41 -16.44
N GLY A 147 -13.40 0.56 -17.31
CA GLY A 147 -13.08 1.93 -16.94
C GLY A 147 -14.15 2.52 -16.01
N LYS A 148 -15.41 2.52 -16.47
CA LYS A 148 -16.59 3.04 -15.75
C LYS A 148 -16.82 2.33 -14.44
N MET A 149 -16.68 1.01 -14.46
CA MET A 149 -16.78 0.20 -13.26
C MET A 149 -15.79 0.66 -12.19
N ASN A 150 -14.60 1.11 -12.57
CA ASN A 150 -13.54 1.57 -11.67
C ASN A 150 -13.45 3.11 -11.57
N GLY A 151 -14.49 3.84 -11.96
CA GLY A 151 -14.63 5.28 -11.74
C GLY A 151 -13.91 6.17 -12.76
N ALA A 152 -13.64 5.68 -13.96
CA ALA A 152 -13.12 6.46 -15.10
C ALA A 152 -14.13 6.35 -16.25
N ASP A 153 -14.25 7.32 -17.14
CA ASP A 153 -15.22 7.22 -18.25
C ASP A 153 -14.77 6.24 -19.34
N THR A 154 -13.45 6.05 -19.47
CA THR A 154 -12.83 5.16 -20.46
C THR A 154 -11.70 4.33 -19.85
N TRP A 155 -11.31 3.26 -20.56
CA TRP A 155 -10.12 2.47 -20.21
C TRP A 155 -8.84 3.30 -20.28
N CYS A 156 -8.72 4.17 -21.30
CA CYS A 156 -7.57 5.05 -21.46
C CYS A 156 -7.43 6.01 -20.27
N GLU A 157 -8.53 6.59 -19.80
CA GLU A 157 -8.54 7.44 -18.62
C GLU A 157 -8.10 6.66 -17.36
N LEU A 158 -8.62 5.45 -17.17
CA LEU A 158 -8.22 4.58 -16.05
C LEU A 158 -6.70 4.32 -16.05
N LEU A 159 -6.12 4.03 -17.21
CA LEU A 159 -4.68 3.80 -17.36
C LEU A 159 -3.84 5.08 -17.22
N SER A 160 -4.43 6.24 -17.47
CA SER A 160 -3.74 7.53 -17.37
C SER A 160 -3.63 8.07 -15.94
N ARG A 161 -4.33 7.45 -14.98
CA ARG A 161 -4.33 7.87 -13.56
C ARG A 161 -2.93 7.92 -12.99
N ARG A 162 -2.63 9.02 -12.32
CA ARG A 162 -1.34 9.21 -11.64
C ARG A 162 -1.55 9.37 -10.13
N PRO A 163 -0.75 8.69 -9.30
CA PRO A 163 -0.97 8.71 -7.86
C PRO A 163 -0.78 10.10 -7.23
N GLU A 164 0.05 10.97 -7.82
CA GLU A 164 0.16 12.37 -7.38
C GLU A 164 -1.10 13.21 -7.65
N GLN A 165 -2.03 12.74 -8.48
CA GLN A 165 -3.32 13.39 -8.75
C GLN A 165 -4.45 12.85 -7.85
N ALA A 166 -4.16 11.88 -7.00
CA ALA A 166 -5.13 11.32 -6.06
C ALA A 166 -5.73 12.41 -5.16
N LYS A 167 -7.04 12.36 -4.94
CA LYS A 167 -7.76 13.38 -4.14
C LYS A 167 -7.78 13.04 -2.65
N GLY A 168 -7.64 11.76 -2.30
CA GLY A 168 -7.61 11.28 -0.92
C GLY A 168 -6.29 11.61 -0.20
N PRO A 169 -6.29 11.57 1.15
CA PRO A 169 -5.06 11.74 1.93
C PRO A 169 -4.06 10.62 1.65
N LEU A 170 -2.76 10.95 1.56
CA LEU A 170 -1.73 9.92 1.37
C LEU A 170 -1.54 9.02 2.60
N TYR A 171 -1.69 9.61 3.78
CA TYR A 171 -1.41 8.97 5.06
C TYR A 171 -2.60 9.10 6.01
N GLY A 172 -2.77 8.09 6.86
CA GLY A 172 -3.55 8.13 8.09
C GLY A 172 -2.74 7.60 9.27
N PHE A 173 -3.34 7.60 10.45
CA PHE A 173 -2.77 6.99 11.66
C PHE A 173 -3.84 6.17 12.37
N ARG A 174 -3.50 4.98 12.84
CA ARG A 174 -4.39 4.10 13.61
C ARG A 174 -3.73 3.76 14.94
N VAL A 175 -4.55 3.73 15.99
CA VAL A 175 -4.16 3.28 17.33
C VAL A 175 -4.87 1.96 17.59
N ASP A 176 -4.13 0.97 18.08
CA ASP A 176 -4.68 -0.33 18.47
C ASP A 176 -5.18 -0.34 19.93
N GLU A 177 -5.62 -1.51 20.40
CA GLU A 177 -6.18 -1.69 21.74
C GLU A 177 -5.15 -1.51 22.85
N ASP A 178 -3.87 -1.77 22.57
CA ASP A 178 -2.76 -1.57 23.51
C ASP A 178 -2.34 -0.09 23.60
N GLY A 179 -2.92 0.77 22.75
CA GLY A 179 -2.61 2.19 22.68
C GLY A 179 -1.40 2.50 21.81
N ASP A 180 -0.84 1.50 21.13
CA ASP A 180 0.26 1.64 20.17
C ASP A 180 -0.28 2.07 18.81
N GLY A 181 0.59 2.69 18.01
CA GLY A 181 0.19 3.42 16.82
C GLY A 181 0.94 2.99 15.57
N ARG A 182 0.25 3.04 14.44
CA ARG A 182 0.86 2.87 13.12
C ARG A 182 0.33 3.86 12.10
N PHE A 183 1.21 4.30 11.20
CA PHE A 183 0.79 4.99 9.99
C PHE A 183 0.06 4.01 9.06
N VAL A 184 -0.80 4.54 8.21
CA VAL A 184 -1.48 3.77 7.17
C VAL A 184 -1.35 4.52 5.86
N ASN A 185 -0.84 3.84 4.85
CA ASN A 185 -0.67 4.41 3.51
C ASN A 185 -1.92 4.15 2.67
N SER A 186 -2.34 5.16 1.91
CA SER A 186 -3.26 4.95 0.78
C SER A 186 -2.54 4.21 -0.35
N SER A 187 -3.31 3.65 -1.29
CA SER A 187 -2.77 3.04 -2.51
C SER A 187 -1.95 4.03 -3.36
N ALA A 188 -2.38 5.30 -3.41
CA ALA A 188 -1.62 6.37 -4.05
C ALA A 188 -0.27 6.61 -3.38
N CYS A 189 -0.24 6.60 -2.05
CA CYS A 189 1.00 6.74 -1.29
C CYS A 189 1.96 5.58 -1.57
N SER A 190 1.47 4.34 -1.50
CA SER A 190 2.28 3.16 -1.82
C SER A 190 2.85 3.21 -3.24
N ALA A 191 2.03 3.59 -4.23
CA ALA A 191 2.49 3.74 -5.61
C ALA A 191 3.56 4.83 -5.77
N LEU A 192 3.44 5.96 -5.04
CA LEU A 192 4.49 7.00 -5.03
C LEU A 192 5.78 6.52 -4.37
N ILE A 193 5.68 5.72 -3.31
CA ILE A 193 6.84 5.11 -2.65
C ILE A 193 7.56 4.16 -3.63
N ASP A 194 6.84 3.29 -4.32
CA ASP A 194 7.43 2.37 -5.30
C ASP A 194 8.14 3.12 -6.45
N GLN A 195 7.51 4.19 -6.96
CA GLN A 195 8.13 5.06 -7.97
C GLN A 195 9.38 5.77 -7.45
N GLN A 196 9.33 6.25 -6.20
CA GLN A 196 10.47 6.88 -5.54
C GLN A 196 11.62 5.89 -5.38
N ASP A 197 11.35 4.70 -4.86
CA ASP A 197 12.38 3.69 -4.55
C ASP A 197 13.11 3.22 -5.80
N ALA A 198 12.40 3.04 -6.91
CA ALA A 198 12.98 2.70 -8.22
C ALA A 198 14.02 3.76 -8.67
N LEU A 199 13.77 5.03 -8.39
CA LEU A 199 14.64 6.15 -8.78
C LEU A 199 15.70 6.50 -7.72
N PHE A 200 15.44 6.24 -6.44
CA PHE A 200 16.27 6.69 -5.33
C PHE A 200 17.33 5.67 -4.89
N GLN A 201 17.13 4.37 -5.14
CA GLN A 201 18.06 3.34 -4.66
C GLN A 201 19.48 3.58 -5.17
N GLY A 202 20.44 3.80 -4.25
CA GLY A 202 21.83 4.09 -4.61
C GLY A 202 22.04 5.47 -5.22
N PHE A 203 21.14 6.44 -4.98
CA PHE A 203 21.14 7.78 -5.58
C PHE A 203 22.52 8.43 -5.73
N HIS A 204 23.34 8.47 -4.67
CA HIS A 204 24.66 9.12 -4.71
C HIS A 204 25.69 8.41 -5.58
N SER A 205 25.48 7.14 -5.90
CA SER A 205 26.32 6.36 -6.82
C SER A 205 25.81 6.37 -8.26
N ARG A 206 24.62 6.92 -8.52
CA ARG A 206 24.03 6.97 -9.87
C ARG A 206 24.66 8.10 -10.71
N PRO A 207 24.64 7.99 -12.06
CA PRO A 207 25.02 9.09 -12.95
C PRO A 207 24.20 10.36 -12.71
N LEU A 208 24.79 11.53 -12.98
CA LEU A 208 24.14 12.83 -12.79
C LEU A 208 22.80 12.98 -13.53
N SER A 209 22.63 12.35 -14.69
CA SER A 209 21.37 12.35 -15.42
C SER A 209 20.24 11.69 -14.63
N GLN A 210 20.50 10.53 -14.00
CA GLN A 210 19.53 9.82 -13.17
C GLN A 210 19.28 10.54 -11.84
N GLN A 211 20.31 11.20 -11.28
CA GLN A 211 20.11 12.04 -10.09
C GLN A 211 19.16 13.21 -10.41
N ARG A 212 19.35 13.87 -11.57
CA ARG A 212 18.47 14.96 -12.04
C ARG A 212 17.05 14.46 -12.34
N GLU A 213 16.91 13.27 -12.90
CA GLU A 213 15.61 12.63 -13.11
C GLU A 213 14.86 12.44 -11.79
N PHE A 214 15.55 11.94 -10.76
CA PHE A 214 14.97 11.80 -9.42
C PHE A 214 14.59 13.16 -8.80
N GLU A 215 15.46 14.17 -8.90
CA GLU A 215 15.16 15.50 -8.39
C GLU A 215 13.96 16.13 -9.10
N ALA A 216 13.83 15.95 -10.42
CA ALA A 216 12.68 16.40 -11.21
C ALA A 216 11.40 15.65 -10.81
N PHE A 217 11.49 14.34 -10.59
CA PHE A 217 10.38 13.54 -10.05
C PHE A 217 9.92 14.07 -8.69
N LEU A 218 10.85 14.26 -7.73
CA LEU A 218 10.53 14.78 -6.40
C LEU A 218 9.91 16.17 -6.46
N ALA A 219 10.45 17.07 -7.30
CA ALA A 219 9.92 18.42 -7.44
C ALA A 219 8.46 18.40 -7.90
N ARG A 220 8.17 17.64 -8.97
CA ARG A 220 6.82 17.47 -9.53
C ARG A 220 5.85 16.84 -8.54
N VAL A 221 6.27 15.77 -7.86
CA VAL A 221 5.41 15.08 -6.88
C VAL A 221 5.14 15.96 -5.66
N LEU A 222 6.15 16.66 -5.12
CA LEU A 222 5.96 17.52 -3.94
C LEU A 222 5.22 18.82 -4.24
N GLU A 223 5.22 19.28 -5.50
CA GLU A 223 4.35 20.36 -5.95
C GLU A 223 2.88 19.93 -5.95
N ALA A 224 2.57 18.75 -6.48
CA ALA A 224 1.21 18.21 -6.50
C ALA A 224 0.74 17.69 -5.12
N ARG A 225 1.62 17.01 -4.40
CA ARG A 225 1.40 16.33 -3.11
C ARG A 225 2.43 16.77 -2.08
N PRO A 226 2.32 18.00 -1.55
CA PRO A 226 3.22 18.46 -0.50
C PRO A 226 3.06 17.65 0.79
N ASP A 227 1.98 16.88 0.94
CA ASP A 227 1.72 15.93 2.02
C ASP A 227 2.45 14.58 1.85
N PHE A 228 3.25 14.39 0.79
CA PHE A 228 4.05 13.18 0.59
C PHE A 228 5.30 13.15 1.49
N LEU A 229 5.16 12.54 2.68
CA LEU A 229 6.18 12.52 3.73
C LEU A 229 7.45 11.76 3.36
N GLU A 230 7.33 10.66 2.61
CA GLU A 230 8.49 9.91 2.08
C GLU A 230 9.26 10.75 1.05
N GLY A 231 8.57 11.52 0.21
CA GLY A 231 9.19 12.48 -0.71
C GLY A 231 9.92 13.61 0.02
N LEU A 232 9.36 14.12 1.12
CA LEU A 232 10.03 15.11 1.95
C LEU A 232 11.27 14.52 2.65
N LEU A 233 11.19 13.28 3.13
CA LEU A 233 12.35 12.56 3.68
C LEU A 233 13.45 12.42 2.63
N ALA A 234 13.11 11.94 1.43
CA ALA A 234 14.07 11.78 0.35
C ALA A 234 14.68 13.13 -0.09
N LYS A 235 13.88 14.19 -0.14
CA LYS A 235 14.38 15.56 -0.38
C LYS A 235 15.38 16.01 0.69
N ALA A 236 15.11 15.72 1.97
CA ALA A 236 16.03 16.05 3.04
C ALA A 236 17.35 15.25 2.96
N GLU A 237 17.29 13.99 2.51
CA GLU A 237 18.49 13.17 2.25
C GLU A 237 19.30 13.71 1.05
N VAL A 238 18.65 14.10 -0.05
CA VAL A 238 19.34 14.75 -1.18
C VAL A 238 20.06 16.02 -0.72
N LEU A 239 19.40 16.85 0.10
CA LEU A 239 19.98 18.09 0.62
C LEU A 239 21.13 17.87 1.60
N ARG A 240 21.21 16.71 2.25
CA ARG A 240 22.29 16.37 3.21
C ARG A 240 23.67 16.48 2.60
N TYR A 241 23.79 16.23 1.30
CA TYR A 241 25.06 16.25 0.57
C TYR A 241 25.34 17.60 -0.10
N LYS A 242 24.56 18.64 0.24
CA LYS A 242 24.68 20.01 -0.26
C LYS A 242 24.84 20.96 0.95
N PRO A 243 26.04 21.07 1.54
CA PRO A 243 26.27 21.82 2.77
C PRO A 243 25.77 23.27 2.72
N GLU A 244 25.88 23.90 1.55
CA GLU A 244 25.37 25.25 1.28
C GLU A 244 23.84 25.38 1.44
N LEU A 245 23.12 24.27 1.42
CA LEU A 245 21.67 24.17 1.58
C LEU A 245 21.24 23.58 2.94
N SER A 246 22.13 23.48 3.95
CA SER A 246 21.79 22.91 5.27
C SER A 246 20.54 23.56 5.91
N ARG A 247 20.40 24.89 5.80
CA ARG A 247 19.20 25.59 6.31
C ARG A 247 17.91 25.13 5.62
N GLN A 248 17.98 24.81 4.33
CA GLN A 248 16.84 24.28 3.59
C GLN A 248 16.51 22.86 4.04
N GLN A 249 17.53 22.03 4.30
CA GLN A 249 17.36 20.69 4.86
C GLN A 249 16.59 20.73 6.18
N GLY A 250 17.00 21.58 7.12
CA GLY A 250 16.32 21.75 8.41
C GLY A 250 14.86 22.19 8.28
N LYS A 251 14.55 23.08 7.32
CA LYS A 251 13.17 23.48 7.01
C LYS A 251 12.32 22.30 6.52
N VAL A 252 12.88 21.45 5.64
CA VAL A 252 12.19 20.26 5.14
C VAL A 252 11.89 19.29 6.29
N TYR A 253 12.86 18.98 7.15
CA TYR A 253 12.63 18.13 8.33
C TYR A 253 11.56 18.69 9.26
N THR A 254 11.63 19.99 9.56
CA THR A 254 10.67 20.66 10.45
C THR A 254 9.24 20.55 9.92
N GLU A 255 9.06 20.83 8.62
CA GLU A 255 7.75 20.76 7.99
C GLU A 255 7.23 19.32 7.88
N ALA A 256 8.08 18.37 7.48
CA ALA A 256 7.71 16.96 7.38
C ALA A 256 7.31 16.37 8.73
N ILE A 257 8.08 16.64 9.79
CA ILE A 257 7.76 16.20 11.15
C ILE A 257 6.47 16.86 11.65
N LYS A 258 6.26 18.15 11.36
CA LYS A 258 5.01 18.84 11.72
C LYS A 258 3.80 18.17 11.07
N ARG A 259 3.87 17.86 9.77
CA ARG A 259 2.80 17.16 9.04
C ARG A 259 2.57 15.75 9.56
N ALA A 260 3.64 14.99 9.78
CA ALA A 260 3.53 13.66 10.36
C ALA A 260 2.87 13.71 11.75
N ASN A 261 3.29 14.64 12.62
CA ASN A 261 2.71 14.83 13.95
C ASN A 261 1.24 15.21 13.92
N ALA A 262 0.78 15.94 12.91
CA ALA A 262 -0.62 16.32 12.77
C ALA A 262 -1.54 15.12 12.49
N LEU A 263 -0.99 13.98 12.06
CA LEU A 263 -1.73 12.73 11.88
C LEU A 263 -1.91 11.96 13.20
N LEU A 264 -1.07 12.22 14.22
CA LEU A 264 -1.15 11.53 15.50
C LEU A 264 -2.32 12.10 16.33
N PRO A 265 -3.06 11.24 17.06
CA PRO A 265 -4.04 11.72 18.02
C PRO A 265 -3.42 12.63 19.08
N ALA A 266 -4.19 13.62 19.54
CA ALA A 266 -3.74 14.54 20.57
C ALA A 266 -3.32 13.77 21.84
N GLY A 267 -2.10 14.04 22.31
CA GLY A 267 -1.59 13.39 23.52
C GLY A 267 -1.18 11.93 23.34
N PHE A 268 -1.02 11.43 22.12
CA PHE A 268 -0.52 10.07 21.85
C PHE A 268 0.79 9.77 22.60
N LYS A 269 0.79 8.66 23.35
CA LYS A 269 1.91 8.20 24.21
C LYS A 269 2.39 6.78 23.90
N GLY A 270 1.70 6.05 23.03
CA GLY A 270 2.05 4.68 22.66
C GLY A 270 3.34 4.58 21.86
N GLU A 271 3.73 3.35 21.60
CA GLU A 271 4.82 3.00 20.70
C GLU A 271 4.39 3.18 19.24
N ILE A 272 5.35 3.51 18.39
CA ILE A 272 5.24 3.45 16.93
C ILE A 272 6.30 2.45 16.48
N SER A 273 5.95 1.17 16.43
CA SER A 273 6.95 0.11 16.23
C SER A 273 7.70 0.25 14.90
N TRP A 274 9.01 0.00 14.89
CA TRP A 274 9.83 -0.05 13.66
C TRP A 274 9.52 -1.24 12.75
N TYR A 275 9.00 -2.32 13.34
CA TYR A 275 8.69 -3.55 12.60
C TYR A 275 7.54 -3.37 11.62
N ASP A 276 6.65 -2.40 11.87
CA ASP A 276 5.71 -1.94 10.86
C ASP A 276 6.44 -1.07 9.82
N LEU A 277 6.46 -1.53 8.57
CA LEU A 277 7.14 -0.85 7.47
C LEU A 277 6.63 0.58 7.28
N SER A 278 5.33 0.81 7.48
CA SER A 278 4.70 2.11 7.30
C SER A 278 5.17 3.15 8.31
N ASN A 279 5.75 2.74 9.44
CA ASN A 279 6.27 3.63 10.46
C ASN A 279 7.70 4.12 10.19
N ARG A 280 8.45 3.42 9.33
CA ARG A 280 9.90 3.62 9.19
C ARG A 280 10.27 5.01 8.69
N PHE A 281 9.47 5.61 7.81
CA PHE A 281 9.71 6.96 7.31
C PHE A 281 9.73 7.98 8.44
N TYR A 282 8.80 7.84 9.40
CA TYR A 282 8.65 8.78 10.49
C TYR A 282 9.83 8.69 11.47
N HIS A 283 10.30 7.48 11.76
CA HIS A 283 11.54 7.25 12.51
C HIS A 283 12.77 7.82 11.82
N ARG A 284 12.87 7.64 10.50
CA ARG A 284 13.96 8.21 9.70
C ARG A 284 13.90 9.75 9.67
N LEU A 285 12.71 10.35 9.61
CA LEU A 285 12.54 11.80 9.73
C LEU A 285 13.04 12.33 11.08
N LEU A 286 12.62 11.70 12.19
CA LEU A 286 13.06 12.09 13.53
C LEU A 286 14.57 11.94 13.70
N TYR A 287 15.14 10.83 13.21
CA TYR A 287 16.58 10.57 13.24
C TYR A 287 17.37 11.56 12.37
N GLY A 288 16.95 11.79 11.13
CA GLY A 288 17.59 12.75 10.23
C GLY A 288 17.58 14.16 10.79
N ALA A 289 16.46 14.59 11.38
CA ALA A 289 16.36 15.87 12.08
C ALA A 289 17.24 15.94 13.33
N MET A 290 17.36 14.85 14.10
CA MET A 290 18.25 14.75 15.25
C MET A 290 19.70 14.96 14.83
N VAL A 291 20.15 14.24 13.79
CA VAL A 291 21.51 14.37 13.24
C VAL A 291 21.75 15.79 12.74
N TRP A 292 20.82 16.36 11.96
CA TRP A 292 20.91 17.74 11.49
C TRP A 292 21.04 18.74 12.64
N HIS A 293 20.17 18.65 13.66
CA HIS A 293 20.25 19.52 14.84
C HIS A 293 21.58 19.37 15.58
N SER A 294 22.12 18.15 15.68
CA SER A 294 23.43 17.92 16.29
C SER A 294 24.55 18.63 15.53
N HIS A 295 24.55 18.55 14.19
CA HIS A 295 25.56 19.21 13.36
C HIS A 295 25.48 20.74 13.41
N GLU A 296 24.27 21.29 13.51
CA GLU A 296 24.05 22.74 13.61
C GLU A 296 24.24 23.29 15.05
N GLY A 297 24.69 22.47 16.00
CA GLY A 297 24.90 22.89 17.40
C GLY A 297 23.62 23.09 18.21
N HIS A 298 22.46 22.64 17.70
CA HIS A 298 21.18 22.68 18.39
C HIS A 298 21.00 21.46 19.32
N THR A 299 21.94 21.25 20.25
CA THR A 299 22.07 20.06 21.10
C THR A 299 20.80 19.74 21.90
N ALA A 300 20.15 20.73 22.50
CA ALA A 300 18.91 20.52 23.26
C ALA A 300 17.78 19.94 22.40
N LYS A 301 17.67 20.37 21.13
CA LYS A 301 16.69 19.83 20.18
C LYS A 301 17.06 18.42 19.75
N ALA A 302 18.33 18.15 19.51
CA ALA A 302 18.82 16.81 19.20
C ALA A 302 18.53 15.83 20.36
N VAL A 303 18.81 16.21 21.61
CA VAL A 303 18.46 15.42 22.81
C VAL A 303 16.96 15.17 22.90
N ALA A 304 16.12 16.18 22.65
CA ALA A 304 14.67 16.02 22.68
C ALA A 304 14.16 15.03 21.62
N LEU A 305 14.71 15.08 20.40
CA LEU A 305 14.40 14.13 19.33
C LEU A 305 14.91 12.73 19.66
N ALA A 306 16.12 12.58 20.21
CA ALA A 306 16.68 11.31 20.62
C ALA A 306 15.80 10.61 21.68
N ARG A 307 15.41 11.35 22.73
CA ARG A 307 14.49 10.83 23.76
C ARG A 307 13.12 10.46 23.18
N ARG A 308 12.61 11.27 22.24
CA ARG A 308 11.36 10.97 21.54
C ARG A 308 11.47 9.69 20.72
N GLN A 309 12.56 9.51 19.99
CA GLN A 309 12.80 8.33 19.17
C GLN A 309 12.83 7.06 20.02
N LEU A 310 13.54 7.06 21.15
CA LEU A 310 13.62 5.91 22.06
C LEU A 310 12.29 5.60 22.77
N ARG A 311 11.43 6.60 22.97
CA ARG A 311 10.08 6.38 23.50
C ARG A 311 9.17 5.73 22.47
N LEU A 312 9.25 6.19 21.22
CA LEU A 312 8.38 5.74 20.13
C LEU A 312 8.87 4.44 19.48
N ASN A 313 10.15 4.11 19.56
CA ASN A 313 10.74 2.89 19.01
C ASN A 313 11.63 2.22 20.07
N LYS A 314 11.05 1.34 20.88
CA LYS A 314 11.77 0.74 22.02
C LYS A 314 12.90 -0.18 21.55
N SER A 315 12.76 -0.81 20.39
CA SER A 315 13.78 -1.68 19.78
C SER A 315 14.98 -0.91 19.21
N ASP A 316 14.93 0.42 19.17
CA ASP A 316 16.06 1.30 18.79
C ASP A 316 16.80 0.88 17.52
N ASN A 317 16.07 0.53 16.46
CA ASN A 317 16.66 0.00 15.23
C ASN A 317 17.55 1.00 14.47
N LEU A 318 17.57 2.26 14.87
CA LEU A 318 18.45 3.32 14.34
C LEU A 318 19.65 3.61 15.26
N GLY A 319 19.80 2.89 16.39
CA GLY A 319 20.93 3.00 17.30
C GLY A 319 21.01 4.33 18.06
N VAL A 320 19.89 5.01 18.28
CA VAL A 320 19.83 6.30 18.99
C VAL A 320 20.28 6.19 20.44
N ARG A 321 20.15 5.02 21.06
CA ARG A 321 20.59 4.80 22.44
C ARG A 321 22.10 5.07 22.57
N MET A 322 22.89 4.71 21.57
CA MET A 322 24.34 4.99 21.52
C MET A 322 24.66 6.47 21.32
N TRP A 323 23.79 7.22 20.66
CA TRP A 323 23.96 8.66 20.44
C TRP A 323 23.56 9.51 21.64
N LEU A 324 22.55 9.08 22.40
CA LEU A 324 21.96 9.88 23.47
C LEU A 324 22.99 10.35 24.52
N PRO A 325 23.92 9.52 25.04
CA PRO A 325 24.93 9.98 25.97
C PRO A 325 25.82 11.10 25.40
N VAL A 326 26.26 10.94 24.15
CA VAL A 326 27.11 11.92 23.46
C VAL A 326 26.37 13.24 23.30
N LEU A 327 25.10 13.19 22.90
CA LEU A 327 24.25 14.38 22.76
C LEU A 327 24.00 15.06 24.12
N LEU A 328 23.84 14.30 25.20
CA LEU A 328 23.66 14.86 26.55
C LEU A 328 24.92 15.57 27.04
N VAL A 329 26.10 14.98 26.84
CA VAL A 329 27.38 15.63 27.18
C VAL A 329 27.58 16.90 26.33
N ALA A 330 27.29 16.84 25.03
CA ALA A 330 27.37 18.01 24.16
C ALA A 330 26.42 19.14 24.58
N ASP A 331 25.27 18.80 25.19
CA ASP A 331 24.31 19.74 25.77
C ASP A 331 24.68 20.21 27.20
N GLY A 332 25.85 19.80 27.73
CA GLY A 332 26.30 20.13 29.09
C GLY A 332 25.67 19.27 30.19
N GLN A 333 24.83 18.29 29.86
CA GLN A 333 24.17 17.38 30.81
C GLN A 333 25.06 16.17 31.13
N ILE A 334 26.29 16.40 31.62
CA ILE A 334 27.33 15.35 31.82
C ILE A 334 26.82 14.18 32.67
N ALA A 335 26.28 14.45 33.87
CA ALA A 335 25.79 13.40 34.76
C ALA A 335 24.64 12.57 34.15
N ALA A 336 23.80 13.18 33.30
CA ALA A 336 22.76 12.47 32.58
C ALA A 336 23.34 11.60 31.46
N GLY A 337 24.41 12.07 30.81
CA GLY A 337 25.20 11.30 29.85
C GLY A 337 25.78 10.03 30.48
N ASP A 338 26.48 10.16 31.61
CA ASP A 338 27.06 9.02 32.34
C ASP A 338 26.00 7.99 32.72
N LYS A 339 24.86 8.46 33.25
CA LYS A 339 23.73 7.59 33.59
C LYS A 339 23.16 6.86 32.36
N ALA A 340 23.09 7.54 31.22
CA ALA A 340 22.64 6.93 29.98
C ALA A 340 23.61 5.83 29.50
N ILE A 341 24.93 6.01 29.66
CA ILE A 341 25.95 4.99 29.33
C ILE A 341 25.74 3.73 30.17
N VAL A 342 25.59 3.90 31.49
CA VAL A 342 25.39 2.77 32.41
C VAL A 342 24.17 1.93 32.03
N LYS A 343 23.07 2.60 31.65
CA LYS A 343 21.84 1.93 31.20
C LYS A 343 22.03 1.13 29.90
N MET A 344 22.96 1.52 29.03
CA MET A 344 23.29 0.73 27.83
C MET A 344 24.07 -0.54 28.17
N THR A 345 25.01 -0.43 29.11
CA THR A 345 25.92 -1.53 29.45
C THR A 345 25.28 -2.62 30.31
N LEU A 346 24.20 -2.31 31.04
CA LEU A 346 23.57 -3.24 31.96
C LEU A 346 22.44 -4.09 31.35
N GLY A 347 22.15 -3.94 30.04
CA GLY A 347 21.22 -4.80 29.33
C GLY A 347 19.83 -4.83 29.98
N ASP A 348 19.08 -3.74 29.89
CA ASP A 348 17.64 -3.79 30.16
C ASP A 348 16.98 -4.60 29.03
N GLY A 349 16.77 -5.89 29.30
CA GLY A 349 15.90 -6.79 28.52
C GLY A 349 14.42 -6.47 28.69
#